data_AF-A0AAW5ZVL5-F1
#
_entry.id   AF-A0AAW5ZVL5-F1
#
_cell.length_a   1.000
_cell.length_b   1.000
_cell.length_c   1.000
_cell.angle_alpha   90.00
_cell.angle_beta   90.00
_cell.angle_gamma   90.00
#
_symmetry.space_group_name_H-M   'P 1'
#
loop_
_entity.id
_entity.type
_entity.pdbx_description
1 polymer ?
#
loop_
_entity_poly.entity_id
_entity_poly.type
_entity_poly.pdbx_seq_one_letter_code
_entity_poly.pdbx_strand_id
1 'polypeptide(L)' 'IGISRQAYYKRQQSETRQVERDARVCALVQHVRLRQPRMGTRKLQHVLRSPLAEAGIQVGRDRLFDILRAA' A
#
# COMPACT_ATOMS: atom_id res chain seq x y z
N ILE A 1 11.27 -4.15 31.23
CA ILE A 1 11.90 -3.53 30.03
C ILE A 1 10.93 -2.50 29.49
N GLY A 2 11.26 -1.21 29.58
CA GLY A 2 10.36 -0.12 29.18
C GLY A 2 10.74 0.45 27.80
N ILE A 3 9.77 0.60 26.91
CA ILE A 3 9.97 1.29 25.63
C ILE A 3 10.12 2.80 25.92
N SER A 4 11.12 3.45 25.33
CA SER A 4 11.27 4.91 25.49
C SER A 4 10.07 5.64 24.86
N ARG A 5 9.67 6.76 25.44
CA ARG A 5 8.57 7.60 24.90
C ARG A 5 8.79 7.94 23.42
N GLN A 6 10.03 8.23 23.03
CA GLN A 6 10.40 8.51 21.64
C GLN A 6 10.18 7.31 20.72
N ALA A 7 10.59 6.11 21.15
CA ALA A 7 10.37 4.89 20.38
C ALA A 7 8.87 4.57 20.23
N TYR A 8 8.07 4.81 21.27
CA TYR A 8 6.62 4.65 21.22
C TYR A 8 5.98 5.56 20.15
N TYR A 9 6.25 6.88 20.18
CA TYR A 9 5.66 7.79 19.20
C TYR A 9 6.20 7.58 17.79
N LYS A 10 7.48 7.21 17.63
CA LYS A 10 8.04 6.86 16.32
C LYS A 10 7.30 5.67 15.71
N ARG A 11 7.02 4.64 16.51
CA ARG A 11 6.24 3.48 16.09
C ARG A 11 4.83 3.90 15.65
N GLN A 12 4.11 4.63 16.50
CA GLN A 12 2.76 5.11 16.20
C GLN A 12 2.72 5.89 14.88
N GLN A 13 3.63 6.84 14.70
CA GLN A 13 3.70 7.63 13.47
C GLN A 13 4.00 6.77 12.24
N SER A 14 4.89 5.78 12.36
CA SER A 14 5.20 4.87 11.25
C SER A 14 4.01 3.99 10.88
N GLU A 15 3.24 3.53 11.88
CA GLU A 15 2.04 2.71 11.68
C GLU A 15 0.95 3.53 10.99
N THR A 16 0.68 4.76 11.46
CA THR A 16 -0.27 5.67 10.79
C THR A 16 0.11 5.94 9.35
N ARG A 17 1.38 6.27 9.07
CA ARG A 17 1.87 6.50 7.71
C ARG A 17 1.73 5.27 6.83
N GLN A 18 1.96 4.08 7.39
CA GLN A 18 1.81 2.83 6.64
C GLN A 18 0.35 2.58 6.27
N VAL A 19 -0.58 2.77 7.21
CA VAL A 19 -2.02 2.61 6.98
C VAL A 19 -2.52 3.59 5.91
N GLU A 20 -2.14 4.86 6.00
CA GLU A 20 -2.50 5.87 5.00
C GLU A 20 -1.95 5.52 3.62
N ARG A 21 -0.70 5.05 3.55
CA ARG A 21 -0.07 4.64 2.30
C ARG A 21 -0.79 3.44 1.68
N ASP A 22 -1.11 2.43 2.48
CA ASP A 22 -1.77 1.21 2.02
C ASP A 22 -3.20 1.50 1.56
N ALA A 23 -3.93 2.40 2.25
CA ALA A 23 -5.24 2.86 1.82
C ALA A 23 -5.20 3.54 0.43
N ARG A 24 -4.19 4.38 0.16
CA ARG A 24 -4.00 4.99 -1.17
C ARG A 24 -3.73 3.94 -2.25
N VAL A 25 -2.93 2.92 -1.94
CA VAL A 25 -2.67 1.80 -2.87
C VAL A 25 -3.97 1.05 -3.17
N CYS A 26 -4.77 0.75 -2.15
CA CYS A 26 -6.07 0.09 -2.32
C CYS A 26 -7.03 0.90 -3.20
N ALA A 27 -7.09 2.22 -3.01
CA ALA A 27 -7.91 3.10 -3.84
C ALA A 27 -7.50 3.05 -5.33
N LEU A 28 -6.19 3.07 -5.62
CA LEU A 28 -5.67 2.94 -6.99
C LEU A 28 -5.99 1.56 -7.59
N VAL A 29 -5.83 0.49 -6.79
CA VAL A 29 -6.20 -0.88 -7.21
C VAL A 29 -7.69 -0.96 -7.56
N GLN A 30 -8.56 -0.39 -6.72
CA GLN A 30 -10.00 -0.37 -6.97
C GLN A 30 -10.33 0.32 -8.28
N HIS A 31 -9.73 1.49 -8.56
CA HIS A 31 -9.92 2.19 -9.83
C HIS A 31 -9.59 1.32 -11.06
N VAL A 32 -8.50 0.54 -11.00
CA VAL A 32 -8.15 -0.39 -12.10
C VAL A 32 -9.15 -1.55 -12.17
N ARG A 33 -9.53 -2.12 -11.03
CA ARG A 33 -10.46 -3.26 -10.95
C ARG A 33 -11.89 -2.91 -11.39
N LEU A 34 -12.33 -1.66 -11.25
CA LEU A 34 -13.60 -1.20 -11.80
C LEU A 34 -13.70 -1.44 -13.31
N ARG A 35 -12.59 -1.26 -14.03
CA ARG A 35 -12.51 -1.49 -15.49
C ARG A 35 -12.10 -2.92 -15.84
N GLN A 36 -11.24 -3.53 -15.02
CA GLN A 36 -10.65 -4.85 -15.28
C GLN A 36 -10.73 -5.75 -14.03
N PRO A 37 -11.92 -6.31 -13.70
CA PRO A 37 -12.16 -6.94 -12.40
C PRO A 37 -11.35 -8.22 -12.16
N ARG A 38 -11.08 -8.98 -13.23
CA ARG A 38 -10.42 -10.30 -13.17
C ARG A 38 -8.90 -10.21 -13.40
N MET A 39 -8.32 -9.02 -13.37
CA MET A 39 -6.88 -8.86 -13.56
C MET A 39 -6.11 -9.43 -12.36
N GLY A 40 -5.19 -10.37 -12.62
CA GLY A 40 -4.32 -10.92 -11.59
C GLY A 40 -3.32 -9.91 -11.04
N THR A 41 -2.95 -10.06 -9.77
CA THR A 41 -2.12 -9.10 -9.01
C THR A 41 -0.77 -8.78 -9.65
N ARG A 42 -0.12 -9.74 -10.33
CA ARG A 42 1.15 -9.48 -11.04
C ARG A 42 0.98 -8.49 -12.20
N LYS A 43 -0.07 -8.66 -13.01
CA LYS A 43 -0.38 -7.74 -14.12
C LYS A 43 -0.87 -6.39 -13.58
N LEU A 44 -1.67 -6.43 -12.52
CA LEU A 44 -2.14 -5.25 -11.80
C LEU A 44 -0.97 -4.41 -11.28
N GLN A 45 0.06 -5.03 -10.70
CA GLN A 45 1.27 -4.33 -10.23
C GLN A 45 1.99 -3.56 -11.34
N HIS A 46 2.07 -4.15 -12.53
CA HIS A 46 2.68 -3.49 -13.69
C HIS A 46 1.85 -2.28 -14.14
N VAL A 47 0.52 -2.44 -14.25
CA VAL A 47 -0.40 -1.35 -14.61
C VAL A 47 -0.39 -0.23 -13.58
N LEU A 48 -0.30 -0.58 -12.30
CA LEU A 48 -0.25 0.37 -11.20
C LEU A 48 1.10 1.08 -11.05
N ARG A 49 2.14 0.67 -11.78
CA ARG A 49 3.48 1.27 -11.64
C ARG A 49 3.47 2.77 -11.89
N SER A 50 2.80 3.24 -12.95
CA SER A 50 2.68 4.67 -13.27
C SER A 50 1.88 5.45 -12.23
N PRO A 51 0.62 5.08 -11.89
CA PRO A 51 -0.16 5.84 -10.92
C PRO A 51 0.45 5.78 -9.49
N LEU A 52 1.13 4.68 -9.13
CA LEU A 52 1.86 4.62 -7.86
C LEU A 52 3.07 5.57 -7.87
N ALA A 53 3.81 5.66 -8.97
CA ALA A 53 4.93 6.59 -9.11
C ALA A 53 4.47 8.06 -9.06
N GLU A 54 3.37 8.40 -9.74
CA GLU A 54 2.74 9.72 -9.69
C GLU A 54 2.28 10.09 -8.28
N ALA A 55 1.77 9.12 -7.52
CA ALA A 55 1.42 9.30 -6.12
C ALA A 55 2.63 9.34 -5.17
N GLY A 56 3.87 9.18 -5.68
CA GLY A 56 5.09 9.11 -4.87
C GLY A 56 5.20 7.84 -4.02
N ILE A 57 4.46 6.78 -4.38
CA ILE A 57 4.37 5.53 -3.63
C ILE A 57 5.20 4.45 -4.32
N GLN A 58 6.16 3.88 -3.58
CA GLN A 58 6.88 2.68 -4.02
C GLN A 58 6.32 1.44 -3.33
N VAL A 59 5.72 0.55 -4.12
CA VAL A 59 5.20 -0.75 -3.65
C VAL A 59 5.71 -1.85 -4.57
N GLY A 60 6.47 -2.78 -3.98
CA GLY A 60 6.91 -3.98 -4.65
C GLY A 60 5.80 -5.03 -4.77
N ARG A 61 6.09 -6.11 -5.50
CA ARG A 61 5.17 -7.23 -5.72
C ARG A 61 4.62 -7.78 -4.41
N ASP A 62 5.51 -8.21 -3.51
CA ASP A 62 5.12 -8.94 -2.31
C ASP A 62 4.34 -8.06 -1.34
N ARG A 63 4.76 -6.79 -1.19
CA ARG A 63 4.01 -5.81 -0.40
C ARG A 63 2.62 -5.56 -0.98
N LEU A 64 2.46 -5.51 -2.31
CA LEU A 64 1.13 -5.39 -2.91
C LEU A 64 0.25 -6.61 -2.58
N PHE A 65 0.81 -7.83 -2.60
CA PHE A 65 0.06 -9.01 -2.18
C PHE A 65 -0.38 -8.94 -0.71
N ASP A 66 0.51 -8.48 0.18
CA ASP A 66 0.17 -8.33 1.59
C ASP A 66 -0.92 -7.29 1.82
N ILE A 67 -0.82 -6.13 1.15
CA ILE A 67 -1.84 -5.07 1.19
C ILE A 67 -3.19 -5.62 0.71
N LEU A 68 -3.21 -6.32 -0.42
CA LEU A 68 -4.46 -6.88 -0.97
C LEU A 68 -5.02 -8.07 -0.21
N ARG A 69 -4.24 -8.71 0.66
CA ARG A 69 -4.72 -9.75 1.58
C ARG A 69 -5.34 -9.15 2.85
N ALA A 70 -4.86 -7.97 3.25
CA ALA A 70 -5.32 -7.25 4.43
C ALA A 70 -6.46 -6.24 4.16
N ALA A 71 -6.73 -5.95 2.88
CA ALA A 71 -7.79 -5.06 2.41
C ALA A 71 -9.10 -5.80 2.16
#